data_AF-A0A661EPT5-F1
#
_entry.id   AF-A0A661EPT5-F1
#
_cell.length_a   1.000
_cell.length_b   1.000
_cell.length_c   1.000
_cell.angle_alpha   90.00
_cell.angle_beta   90.00
_cell.angle_gamma   90.00
#
_symmetry.space_group_name_H-M   'P 1'
#
loop_
_entity.id
_entity.type
_entity.pdbx_description
1 polymer ?
#
loop_
_entity_poly.entity_id
_entity_poly.type
_entity_poly.pdbx_seq_one_letter_code
_entity_poly.pdbx_strand_id
1 'polypeptide(L)' 'MQQSAYLPFVDGLRAIAVLFVVIYHTDLGLLPGGFVGVDVFFVISGYLITNHLAKQIHDNSFTF' A
#
# COMPACT_ATOMS: atom_id res chain seq x y z
N MET A 1 10.22 -20.92 -8.43
CA MET A 1 9.27 -19.78 -8.50
C MET A 1 8.51 -19.70 -7.20
N GLN A 2 9.08 -19.10 -6.16
CA GLN A 2 8.31 -18.89 -4.94
C GLN A 2 7.40 -17.70 -5.24
N GLN A 3 6.15 -17.92 -5.64
CA GLN A 3 5.19 -16.81 -5.76
C GLN A 3 5.04 -16.22 -4.36
N SER A 4 5.28 -14.91 -4.18
CA SER A 4 4.89 -14.27 -2.92
C SER A 4 3.40 -14.53 -2.76
N ALA A 5 3.00 -15.19 -1.67
CA ALA A 5 1.60 -15.52 -1.46
C ALA A 5 0.79 -14.24 -1.55
N TYR A 6 -0.17 -14.20 -2.48
CA TYR A 6 -1.05 -13.06 -2.63
C TYR A 6 -1.93 -12.98 -1.37
N LEU A 7 -1.84 -11.86 -0.65
CA LEU A 7 -2.58 -11.65 0.59
C LEU A 7 -3.67 -10.60 0.34
N PRO A 8 -4.90 -11.01 -0.03
CA PRO A 8 -5.96 -10.09 -0.43
C PRO A 8 -6.35 -9.08 0.66
N PHE A 9 -6.15 -9.42 1.93
CA PHE A 9 -6.41 -8.51 3.04
C PHE A 9 -5.47 -7.29 3.06
N VAL A 10 -4.26 -7.41 2.49
CA VAL A 10 -3.30 -6.30 2.41
C VAL A 10 -3.76 -5.25 1.41
N ASP A 11 -4.32 -5.68 0.27
CA ASP A 11 -4.95 -4.77 -0.69
C ASP A 11 -6.23 -4.16 -0.11
N GLY A 12 -7.00 -4.93 0.67
CA GLY A 12 -8.13 -4.40 1.44
C GLY A 12 -7.73 -3.30 2.41
N LEU A 13 -6.62 -3.48 3.15
CA LEU A 13 -6.09 -2.46 4.06
C LEU A 13 -5.67 -1.19 3.30
N ARG A 14 -5.06 -1.33 2.13
CA ARG A 14 -4.73 -0.19 1.25
C ARG A 14 -5.99 0.54 0.78
N ALA A 15 -7.04 -0.19 0.41
CA ALA A 15 -8.32 0.40 0.00
C ALA A 15 -8.98 1.18 1.14
N ILE A 16 -8.96 0.66 2.37
CA ILE A 16 -9.46 1.35 3.56
C ILE A 16 -8.64 2.63 3.83
N ALA A 17 -7.32 2.56 3.70
CA ALA A 17 -6.44 3.71 3.86
C ALA A 17 -6.79 4.83 2.86
N VAL A 18 -6.99 4.50 1.58
CA VAL A 18 -7.44 5.46 0.55
C VAL A 18 -8.81 6.04 0.87
N LEU A 19 -9.74 5.23 1.38
CA LEU A 19 -11.07 5.72 1.79
C LEU A 19 -10.96 6.79 2.87
N PHE A 20 -10.10 6.61 3.87
CA PHE A 20 -9.83 7.64 4.89
C PHE A 20 -9.22 8.91 4.30
N VAL A 21 -8.33 8.79 3.31
CA VAL A 21 -7.77 9.95 2.59
C VAL A 21 -8.87 10.72 1.87
N VAL A 22 -9.75 10.02 1.15
CA VAL A 22 -10.85 10.64 0.39
C VAL A 22 -11.83 11.33 1.34
N ILE A 23 -12.27 10.66 2.41
CA ILE A 23 -13.22 11.24 3.38
C ILE A 23 -12.62 12.50 4.07
N TYR A 24 -11.31 12.53 4.26
CA TYR A 24 -10.65 13.72 4.82
C TYR A 24 -10.58 14.90 3.85
N HIS A 25 -10.50 14.64 2.54
CA HIS A 25 -10.46 15.69 1.53
C HIS A 25 -11.82 16.30 1.20
N THR A 26 -12.94 15.68 1.61
CA THR A 26 -14.29 16.18 1.29
C THR A 26 -14.77 17.32 2.19
N ASP A 27 -13.87 17.99 2.93
CA ASP A 27 -14.15 19.13 3.84
C ASP A 27 -15.29 18.89 4.85
N LEU A 28 -15.65 17.63 5.07
CA LEU A 28 -16.77 17.22 5.91
C LEU A 28 -16.51 17.44 7.40
N GLY A 29 -15.27 17.78 7.80
CA GLY A 29 -14.89 17.97 9.21
C GLY A 29 -15.06 16.72 10.10
N LEU A 30 -15.45 15.58 9.52
CA LEU A 30 -15.85 14.37 10.24
C LEU A 30 -14.67 13.56 10.80
N LEU A 31 -13.45 13.73 10.26
CA LEU A 31 -12.27 12.95 10.65
C LEU A 31 -11.02 13.83 10.75
N PRO A 32 -10.77 14.51 11.89
CA PRO A 32 -9.49 15.15 12.14
C PRO A 32 -8.41 14.06 12.30
N GLY A 33 -7.78 13.66 11.19
CA GLY A 33 -6.81 12.56 11.19
C GLY A 33 -6.64 11.78 9.88
N GLY A 34 -7.31 12.13 8.79
CA GLY A 34 -7.20 11.35 7.54
C GLY A 34 -5.84 11.36 6.86
N PHE A 35 -4.90 12.20 7.30
CA PHE A 35 -3.48 12.11 6.91
C PHE A 35 -2.85 10.76 7.29
N VAL A 36 -3.34 10.09 8.34
CA VAL A 36 -2.90 8.74 8.73
C VAL A 36 -3.17 7.71 7.62
N GLY A 37 -4.26 7.89 6.86
CA GLY A 37 -4.56 7.05 5.70
C GLY A 37 -3.48 7.16 4.61
N VAL A 38 -2.91 8.36 4.44
CA VAL A 38 -1.81 8.59 3.49
C VAL A 38 -0.57 7.82 3.92
N ASP A 39 -0.17 7.96 5.19
CA ASP A 39 1.01 7.30 5.74
C ASP A 39 0.91 5.77 5.65
N VAL A 40 -0.22 5.21 6.07
CA VAL A 40 -0.46 3.75 6.02
C VAL A 40 -0.43 3.23 4.58
N PHE A 41 -1.06 3.93 3.64
CA PHE A 41 -1.08 3.52 2.23
C PHE A 41 0.33 3.49 1.63
N PHE A 42 1.13 4.54 1.86
CA PHE A 42 2.47 4.64 1.31
C PHE A 42 3.45 3.67 1.96
N VAL A 43 3.37 3.45 3.27
CA VAL A 43 4.23 2.47 3.96
C VAL A 43 3.98 1.05 3.46
N ILE A 44 2.70 0.63 3.34
CA ILE A 44 2.37 -0.71 2.83
C ILE A 44 2.82 -0.85 1.39
N SER A 45 2.52 0.13 0.53
CA SER A 45 2.86 0.07 -0.88
C SER A 45 4.38 0.07 -1.08
N GLY A 46 5.11 0.92 -0.35
CA GLY A 46 6.56 0.98 -0.37
C GLY A 46 7.20 -0.35 0.03
N TYR A 47 6.76 -0.94 1.14
CA TYR A 47 7.25 -2.25 1.57
C TYR A 47 7.02 -3.34 0.52
N LEU A 48 5.82 -3.42 -0.06
CA LEU A 48 5.49 -4.43 -1.06
C LEU A 48 6.30 -4.25 -2.34
N ILE A 49 6.43 -3.02 -2.84
CA ILE A 49 7.21 -2.70 -4.04
C ILE A 49 8.68 -3.05 -3.80
N THR A 50 9.27 -2.57 -2.70
CA THR A 50 10.68 -2.85 -2.38
C THR A 50 10.94 -4.35 -2.22
N ASN A 51 10.05 -5.08 -1.54
CA ASN A 51 10.17 -6.52 -1.38
C ASN A 51 10.07 -7.26 -2.74
N HIS A 52 9.16 -6.82 -3.62
CA HIS A 52 9.03 -7.40 -4.95
C HIS A 52 10.27 -7.13 -5.82
N LEU A 53 10.78 -5.90 -5.82
CA LEU A 53 12.01 -5.53 -6.52
C LEU A 53 13.23 -6.28 -5.97
N ALA A 54 13.40 -6.34 -4.65
CA ALA A 54 14.50 -7.06 -4.02
C ALA A 54 14.52 -8.54 -4.42
N LYS A 55 13.34 -9.16 -4.50
CA LYS A 55 13.18 -10.53 -4.95
C LYS A 55 13.51 -10.71 -6.43
N GLN A 56 13.00 -9.84 -7.30
CA GLN A 56 13.32 -9.89 -8.73
C GLN A 56 14.83 -9.75 -8.99
N ILE A 57 15.49 -8.86 -8.24
CA ILE A 57 16.95 -8.66 -8.32
C ILE A 57 17.67 -9.93 -7.85
N HIS A 58 17.28 -10.50 -6.70
CA HIS A 58 17.86 -11.74 -6.19
C HIS A 58 17.70 -12.91 -7.18
N ASP A 59 16.53 -13.02 -7.80
CA ASP A 59 16.19 -14.07 -8.75
C ASP A 59 16.76 -13.80 -10.18
N ASN A 60 17.54 -12.72 -10.39
CA ASN A 60 18.02 -12.26 -11.70
C ASN A 60 16.92 -12.15 -12.77
N SER A 61 15.69 -11.84 -12.34
CA SER A 61 14.50 -11.75 -13.19
C SER A 61 13.94 -10.33 -13.31
N PHE A 62 14.64 -9.33 -12.77
CA PHE A 62 14.27 -7.93 -12.88
C PHE A 62 14.22 -7.47 -14.34
N THR A 63 13.17 -6.73 -14.72
CA THR A 63 12.94 -6.17 -16.06
C THR A 63 12.39 -4.74 -15.94
N PHE A 64 12.74 -3.87 -16.89
CA PHE A 64 12.34 -2.45 -16.95
C PHE A 64 10.97 -2.23 -17.60
#